data_AF-A0A964I6G0-F1
#
_entry.id   AF-A0A964I6G0-F1
#
_cell.length_a   1.000
_cell.length_b   1.000
_cell.length_c   1.000
_cell.angle_alpha   90.00
_cell.angle_beta   90.00
_cell.angle_gamma   90.00
#
_symmetry.space_group_name_H-M   'P 1'
#
loop_
_entity.id
_entity.type
_entity.pdbx_description
1 polymer ?
#
loop_
_entity_poly.entity_id
_entity_poly.type
_entity_poly.pdbx_seq_one_letter_code
_entity_poly.pdbx_strand_id
1 'polypeptide(L)'
;MKSDYSQSRLTGWGLTSPSYARTAQVSHSEVGEHVKDSSGRGIVMRGLGRSYGDAAQNAGGTVLTLADSVAQAVLDTEQGTLTVGAGVSLHDLLQIIVPRGFFIPVSPGTRFVTVGGAIASDIHGKNHHLEGSFGNHVKRLSLLLADGTVKELGPDQDAPLFWATVGGMGLTGIILDATFSLIRIETSRCIVNTVRCKNIDELFEEMSHGDDEYRYSVAWVDLLATGAKLGRSVLWRGDHARLSDLSTKDAIDPLHYAPKHLATVPALVPSFGFVNSWTSAIFNELWLRKEPRRKVGTIKNIPT
;
A
#
# COMPACT_ATOMS: atom_id res chain seq x y z
N MET A 1 18.64 -15.41 23.55
CA MET A 1 17.18 -15.34 23.76
C MET A 1 16.48 -16.61 23.31
N LYS A 2 15.47 -17.10 24.05
CA LYS A 2 14.50 -18.07 23.54
C LYS A 2 13.29 -17.30 23.02
N SER A 3 13.39 -16.74 21.81
CA SER A 3 12.17 -16.41 21.08
C SER A 3 11.59 -17.74 20.59
N ASP A 4 10.31 -17.96 20.82
CA ASP A 4 9.62 -19.19 20.43
C ASP A 4 9.45 -19.24 18.91
N TYR A 5 10.53 -19.66 18.25
CA TYR A 5 10.52 -19.91 16.83
C TYR A 5 9.59 -21.06 16.50
N SER A 6 8.72 -20.83 15.52
CA SER A 6 7.87 -21.88 14.93
C SER A 6 8.37 -22.25 13.53
N GLN A 7 8.16 -23.49 13.12
CA GLN A 7 8.33 -23.88 11.72
C GLN A 7 7.02 -23.60 10.98
N SER A 8 7.08 -22.74 9.96
CA SER A 8 5.90 -22.29 9.22
C SER A 8 6.08 -22.52 7.73
N ARG A 9 5.02 -23.03 7.08
CA ARG A 9 4.89 -23.03 5.62
C ARG A 9 4.40 -21.66 5.18
N LEU A 10 5.20 -20.95 4.38
CA LEU A 10 4.90 -19.62 3.90
C LEU A 10 4.58 -19.64 2.39
N THR A 11 3.78 -18.66 1.98
CA THR A 11 3.58 -18.25 0.59
C THR A 11 3.48 -16.72 0.54
N GLY A 12 3.58 -16.16 -0.67
CA GLY A 12 3.02 -14.84 -0.95
C GLY A 12 1.50 -14.85 -1.01
N TRP A 13 0.91 -13.69 -1.31
CA TRP A 13 -0.53 -13.54 -1.47
C TRP A 13 -1.11 -14.37 -2.64
N GLY A 14 -0.27 -14.70 -3.64
CA GLY A 14 -0.66 -15.53 -4.78
C GLY A 14 -0.81 -17.02 -4.47
N LEU A 15 -0.46 -17.47 -3.26
CA LEU A 15 -0.53 -18.86 -2.82
C LEU A 15 0.30 -19.85 -3.68
N THR A 16 1.35 -19.37 -4.32
CA THR A 16 2.30 -20.15 -5.13
C THR A 16 3.67 -20.26 -4.45
N SER A 17 4.52 -21.16 -4.96
CA SER A 17 5.92 -21.36 -4.51
C SER A 17 6.08 -21.45 -2.98
N PRO A 18 5.42 -22.42 -2.32
CA PRO A 18 5.47 -22.55 -0.87
C PRO A 18 6.86 -22.98 -0.39
N SER A 19 7.33 -22.39 0.71
CA SER A 19 8.58 -22.78 1.37
C SER A 19 8.41 -22.86 2.89
N TYR A 20 9.27 -23.62 3.56
CA TYR A 20 9.31 -23.69 5.02
C TYR A 20 10.41 -22.77 5.56
N ALA A 21 10.09 -22.03 6.62
CA ALA A 21 11.02 -21.17 7.31
C ALA A 21 10.79 -21.21 8.82
N ARG A 22 11.84 -20.89 9.57
CA ARG A 22 11.76 -20.63 11.00
C ARG A 22 11.21 -19.21 11.20
N THR A 23 10.06 -19.08 11.86
CA THR A 23 9.36 -17.79 12.02
C THR A 23 9.30 -17.34 13.46
N ALA A 24 9.49 -16.04 13.70
CA ALA A 24 9.23 -15.41 14.99
C ALA A 24 8.75 -13.98 14.80
N GLN A 25 7.98 -13.49 15.77
CA GLN A 25 7.69 -12.08 15.94
C GLN A 25 8.65 -11.52 17.00
N VAL A 26 9.27 -10.37 16.71
CA VAL A 26 10.36 -9.83 17.54
C VAL A 26 10.19 -8.34 17.77
N SER A 27 10.67 -7.84 18.91
CA SER A 27 10.71 -6.40 19.18
C SER A 27 11.97 -5.73 18.57
N HIS A 28 11.96 -4.39 18.52
CA HIS A 28 13.12 -3.60 18.09
C HIS A 28 14.38 -3.86 18.92
N SER A 29 14.24 -4.09 20.23
CA SER A 29 15.38 -4.37 21.11
C SER A 29 15.97 -5.76 20.90
N GLU A 30 15.18 -6.72 20.42
CA GLU A 30 15.57 -8.13 20.35
C GLU A 30 16.03 -8.54 18.94
N VAL A 31 15.59 -7.83 17.89
CA VAL A 31 15.87 -8.20 16.50
C VAL A 31 17.38 -8.25 16.18
N GLY A 32 18.20 -7.44 16.85
CA GLY A 32 19.66 -7.49 16.71
C GLY A 32 20.29 -8.80 17.19
N GLU A 33 19.71 -9.46 18.21
CA GLU A 33 20.18 -10.78 18.66
C GLU A 33 19.87 -11.86 17.62
N HIS A 34 18.74 -11.73 16.92
CA HIS A 34 18.33 -12.67 15.89
C HIS A 34 19.22 -12.62 14.65
N VAL A 35 19.72 -11.44 14.27
CA VAL A 35 20.67 -11.29 13.17
C VAL A 35 21.94 -12.14 13.41
N LYS A 36 22.41 -12.18 14.65
CA LYS A 36 23.60 -12.96 15.06
C LYS A 36 23.36 -14.47 15.11
N ASP A 37 22.10 -14.90 15.32
CA ASP A 37 21.68 -16.32 15.41
C ASP A 37 21.14 -16.88 14.07
N SER A 38 21.53 -16.28 12.93
CA SER A 38 21.06 -16.76 11.64
C SER A 38 21.65 -18.15 11.32
N SER A 39 20.81 -19.09 10.89
CA SER A 39 21.14 -20.51 10.67
C SER A 39 22.01 -20.78 9.42
N GLY A 40 22.87 -19.83 9.02
CA GLY A 40 23.66 -19.88 7.77
C GLY A 40 22.85 -19.68 6.48
N ARG A 41 21.51 -19.67 6.58
CA ARG A 41 20.56 -19.40 5.48
C ARG A 41 20.00 -17.97 5.50
N GLY A 42 20.53 -17.11 6.37
CA GLY A 42 20.14 -15.70 6.48
C GLY A 42 18.75 -15.47 7.07
N ILE A 43 18.34 -14.20 7.04
CA ILE A 43 17.08 -13.69 7.59
C ILE A 43 16.43 -12.79 6.55
N VAL A 44 15.09 -12.87 6.46
CA VAL A 44 14.27 -11.92 5.70
C VAL A 44 13.16 -11.38 6.59
N MET A 45 12.86 -10.09 6.46
CA MET A 45 11.71 -9.49 7.13
C MET A 45 10.44 -9.76 6.35
N ARG A 46 9.36 -10.04 7.07
CA ARG A 46 8.02 -10.18 6.53
C ARG A 46 7.13 -9.12 7.16
N GLY A 47 6.50 -8.30 6.32
CA GLY A 47 5.39 -7.45 6.72
C GLY A 47 4.10 -8.26 6.79
N LEU A 48 3.02 -7.70 6.25
CA LEU A 48 1.74 -8.39 6.19
C LEU A 48 1.66 -9.47 5.09
N GLY A 49 2.70 -9.70 4.28
CA GLY A 49 2.68 -10.79 3.28
C GLY A 49 1.68 -10.55 2.12
N ARG A 50 1.52 -9.29 1.72
CA ARG A 50 0.66 -8.87 0.60
C ARG A 50 1.39 -8.79 -0.75
N SER A 51 2.72 -8.98 -0.77
CA SER A 51 3.43 -9.28 -2.01
C SER A 51 2.98 -10.66 -2.52
N TYR A 52 2.74 -10.76 -3.82
CA TYR A 52 2.18 -11.97 -4.44
C TYR A 52 3.18 -13.13 -4.51
N GLY A 53 4.46 -12.80 -4.76
CA GLY A 53 5.54 -13.76 -4.94
C GLY A 53 6.24 -14.17 -3.65
N ASP A 54 7.54 -14.44 -3.74
CA ASP A 54 8.36 -15.04 -2.69
C ASP A 54 9.30 -14.08 -1.95
N ALA A 55 9.24 -12.78 -2.25
CA ALA A 55 10.11 -11.76 -1.67
C ALA A 55 10.16 -11.74 -0.13
N ALA A 56 9.06 -12.13 0.54
CA ALA A 56 8.97 -12.18 2.00
C ALA A 56 9.00 -13.63 2.55
N GLN A 57 9.81 -14.49 1.93
CA GLN A 57 10.04 -15.88 2.30
C GLN A 57 11.56 -16.17 2.34
N ASN A 58 11.98 -17.14 3.15
CA ASN A 58 13.37 -17.59 3.18
C ASN A 58 13.46 -19.10 3.43
N ALA A 59 13.56 -19.88 2.35
CA ALA A 59 13.51 -21.35 2.40
C ALA A 59 14.66 -21.95 3.23
N GLY A 60 14.29 -22.65 4.31
CA GLY A 60 15.22 -23.24 5.29
C GLY A 60 15.93 -22.20 6.16
N GLY A 61 15.63 -20.91 5.99
CA GLY A 61 16.19 -19.82 6.78
C GLY A 61 15.21 -19.30 7.82
N THR A 62 15.45 -18.06 8.23
CA THR A 62 14.62 -17.37 9.23
C THR A 62 13.80 -16.26 8.58
N VAL A 63 12.55 -16.13 8.99
CA VAL A 63 11.65 -15.04 8.60
C VAL A 63 11.12 -14.37 9.87
N LEU A 64 11.30 -13.05 9.98
CA LEU A 64 10.91 -12.29 11.17
C LEU A 64 9.81 -11.28 10.85
N THR A 65 8.94 -11.02 11.82
CA THR A 65 8.00 -9.89 11.81
C THR A 65 8.30 -8.97 13.00
N LEU A 66 8.07 -7.67 12.86
CA LEU A 66 8.24 -6.72 13.97
C LEU A 66 6.96 -6.60 14.80
N ALA A 67 7.11 -6.59 16.12
CA ALA A 67 6.03 -6.43 17.10
C ALA A 67 5.69 -4.94 17.35
N ASP A 68 5.51 -4.16 16.29
CA ASP A 68 5.32 -2.72 16.41
C ASP A 68 3.88 -2.34 16.68
N SER A 69 3.69 -1.26 17.44
CA SER A 69 2.37 -0.71 17.74
C SER A 69 2.23 0.69 17.19
N VAL A 70 1.09 0.96 16.54
CA VAL A 70 0.72 2.30 16.08
C VAL A 70 0.63 3.32 17.23
N ALA A 71 0.47 2.86 18.47
CA ALA A 71 0.46 3.72 19.65
C ALA A 71 1.81 4.45 19.88
N GLN A 72 2.90 3.95 19.28
CA GLN A 72 4.23 4.57 19.36
C GLN A 72 4.48 5.58 18.22
N ALA A 73 3.52 5.79 17.32
CA ALA A 73 3.68 6.72 16.21
C ALA A 73 3.72 8.18 16.68
N VAL A 74 4.73 8.92 16.23
CA VAL A 74 4.93 10.34 16.55
C VAL A 74 4.55 11.18 15.34
N LEU A 75 3.44 11.90 15.45
CA LEU A 75 2.94 12.82 14.43
C LEU A 75 3.42 14.24 14.74
N ASP A 76 4.24 14.81 13.86
CA ASP A 76 4.57 16.23 13.86
C ASP A 76 3.53 16.96 12.99
N THR A 77 2.60 17.65 13.65
CA THR A 77 1.50 18.34 12.98
C THR A 77 1.94 19.65 12.33
N GLU A 78 3.08 20.21 12.71
CA GLU A 78 3.64 21.45 12.14
C GLU A 78 4.36 21.13 10.84
N GLN A 79 5.25 20.14 10.86
CA GLN A 79 5.99 19.70 9.68
C GLN A 79 5.15 18.79 8.76
N GLY A 80 4.07 18.19 9.28
CA GLY A 80 3.27 17.22 8.54
C GLY A 80 4.05 15.93 8.28
N THR A 81 4.78 15.44 9.27
CA THR A 81 5.56 14.20 9.18
C THR A 81 5.12 13.20 10.24
N LEU A 82 5.35 11.91 9.95
CA LEU A 82 5.08 10.82 10.87
C LEU A 82 6.32 9.97 11.05
N THR A 83 6.69 9.69 12.30
CA THR A 83 7.70 8.69 12.63
C THR A 83 7.02 7.47 13.25
N VAL A 84 7.30 6.27 12.72
CA VAL A 84 6.65 5.04 13.19
C VAL A 84 7.49 3.79 12.87
N GLY A 85 7.33 2.74 13.69
CA GLY A 85 7.92 1.43 13.46
C GLY A 85 7.51 0.79 12.14
N ALA A 86 8.45 0.10 11.50
CA ALA A 86 8.31 -0.50 10.18
C ALA A 86 7.31 -1.68 10.15
N GLY A 87 6.99 -2.27 11.30
CA GLY A 87 5.97 -3.30 11.46
C GLY A 87 4.53 -2.77 11.44
N VAL A 88 4.32 -1.47 11.63
CA VAL A 88 2.97 -0.89 11.70
C VAL A 88 2.31 -0.89 10.32
N SER A 89 1.02 -1.22 10.28
CA SER A 89 0.25 -1.26 9.03
C SER A 89 -0.26 0.13 8.62
N LEU A 90 -0.38 0.37 7.31
CA LEU A 90 -1.01 1.61 6.81
C LEU A 90 -2.48 1.69 7.24
N HIS A 91 -3.16 0.55 7.44
CA HIS A 91 -4.50 0.51 7.99
C HIS A 91 -4.59 1.13 9.39
N ASP A 92 -3.68 0.74 10.28
CA ASP A 92 -3.65 1.25 11.65
C ASP A 92 -3.25 2.73 11.66
N LEU A 93 -2.29 3.12 10.81
CA LEU A 93 -1.92 4.53 10.64
C LEU A 93 -3.10 5.39 10.22
N LEU A 94 -3.81 4.99 9.17
CA LEU A 94 -4.94 5.76 8.65
C LEU A 94 -6.02 6.00 9.72
N GLN A 95 -6.24 5.05 10.62
CA GLN A 95 -7.19 5.20 11.74
C GLN A 95 -6.80 6.30 12.73
N ILE A 96 -5.51 6.60 12.88
CA ILE A 96 -5.04 7.63 13.81
C ILE A 96 -4.71 8.98 13.14
N ILE A 97 -4.31 8.98 11.86
CA ILE A 97 -3.89 10.21 11.17
C ILE A 97 -5.03 10.91 10.44
N VAL A 98 -6.00 10.18 9.89
CA VAL A 98 -7.14 10.78 9.17
C VAL A 98 -7.99 11.66 10.07
N PRO A 99 -8.38 11.22 11.29
CA PRO A 99 -9.10 12.09 12.22
C PRO A 99 -8.32 13.34 12.65
N ARG A 100 -7.00 13.36 12.42
CA ARG A 100 -6.10 14.49 12.73
C ARG A 100 -5.84 15.38 11.51
N GLY A 101 -6.51 15.17 10.38
CA GLY A 101 -6.37 15.99 9.19
C GLY A 101 -5.17 15.62 8.32
N PHE A 102 -4.71 14.37 8.40
CA PHE A 102 -3.59 13.89 7.59
C PHE A 102 -3.92 12.59 6.86
N PHE A 103 -3.26 12.38 5.72
CA PHE A 103 -3.36 11.17 4.92
C PHE A 103 -1.95 10.70 4.52
N ILE A 104 -1.81 9.40 4.26
CA ILE A 104 -0.54 8.83 3.75
C ILE A 104 -0.22 9.40 2.37
N PRO A 105 1.06 9.62 2.03
CA PRO A 105 1.43 10.26 0.78
C PRO A 105 1.18 9.36 -0.44
N VAL A 106 1.33 8.04 -0.26
CA VAL A 106 1.09 7.04 -1.30
C VAL A 106 0.24 5.91 -0.70
N SER A 107 -0.90 5.64 -1.33
CA SER A 107 -1.83 4.59 -0.92
C SER A 107 -1.93 3.52 -2.01
N PRO A 108 -1.50 2.27 -1.75
CA PRO A 108 -1.62 1.18 -2.71
C PRO A 108 -3.07 0.68 -2.77
N GLY A 109 -3.35 -0.31 -3.63
CA GLY A 109 -4.69 -0.90 -3.76
C GLY A 109 -5.25 -1.56 -2.48
N THR A 110 -4.43 -1.78 -1.47
CA THR A 110 -4.83 -2.32 -0.16
C THR A 110 -4.04 -1.67 0.98
N ARG A 111 -4.73 -1.17 2.00
CA ARG A 111 -4.12 -0.61 3.22
C ARG A 111 -3.45 -1.66 4.13
N PHE A 112 -3.63 -2.95 3.84
CA PHE A 112 -3.09 -4.03 4.66
C PHE A 112 -1.63 -4.35 4.29
N VAL A 113 -0.79 -3.32 4.27
CA VAL A 113 0.68 -3.41 4.09
C VAL A 113 1.36 -2.71 5.26
N THR A 114 2.58 -3.10 5.62
CA THR A 114 3.36 -2.42 6.67
C THR A 114 4.19 -1.27 6.09
N VAL A 115 4.61 -0.32 6.92
CA VAL A 115 5.53 0.75 6.52
C VAL A 115 6.84 0.19 5.94
N GLY A 116 7.44 -0.80 6.60
CA GLY A 116 8.64 -1.46 6.10
C GLY A 116 8.41 -2.16 4.76
N GLY A 117 7.26 -2.80 4.57
CA GLY A 117 6.90 -3.40 3.29
C GLY A 117 6.65 -2.37 2.18
N ALA A 118 6.07 -1.23 2.52
CA ALA A 118 5.85 -0.10 1.62
C ALA A 118 7.17 0.48 1.09
N ILE A 119 8.15 0.67 1.98
CA ILE A 119 9.49 1.15 1.63
C ILE A 119 10.28 0.08 0.86
N ALA A 120 10.32 -1.15 1.36
CA ALA A 120 11.09 -2.24 0.75
C ALA A 120 10.61 -2.61 -0.65
N SER A 121 9.32 -2.41 -0.94
CA SER A 121 8.75 -2.66 -2.27
C SER A 121 8.62 -1.39 -3.13
N ASP A 122 9.03 -0.24 -2.58
CA ASP A 122 8.80 1.10 -3.13
C ASP A 122 7.41 1.26 -3.78
N ILE A 123 6.37 1.07 -2.98
CA ILE A 123 5.00 0.96 -3.49
C ILE A 123 4.56 2.25 -4.20
N HIS A 124 3.66 2.09 -5.17
CA HIS A 124 3.02 3.21 -5.86
C HIS A 124 1.52 3.27 -5.54
N GLY A 125 0.91 4.41 -5.85
CA GLY A 125 -0.51 4.68 -5.66
C GLY A 125 -1.13 5.27 -6.92
N LYS A 126 -2.40 5.68 -6.79
CA LYS A 126 -3.14 6.34 -7.88
C LYS A 126 -2.65 7.76 -8.20
N ASN A 127 -1.72 8.28 -7.41
CA ASN A 127 -1.12 9.60 -7.54
C ASN A 127 0.32 9.59 -8.06
N HIS A 128 0.79 8.44 -8.53
CA HIS A 128 2.20 8.26 -8.88
C HIS A 128 2.70 9.23 -9.96
N HIS A 129 1.85 9.61 -10.91
CA HIS A 129 2.23 10.51 -12.01
C HIS A 129 2.65 11.90 -11.53
N LEU A 130 2.17 12.35 -10.36
CA LEU A 130 2.53 13.66 -9.76
C LEU A 130 3.42 13.54 -8.52
N GLU A 131 3.26 12.48 -7.73
CA GLU A 131 3.86 12.37 -6.39
C GLU A 131 4.97 11.31 -6.31
N GLY A 132 5.09 10.43 -7.32
CA GLY A 132 6.03 9.31 -7.30
C GLY A 132 5.59 8.13 -6.43
N SER A 133 6.57 7.37 -5.94
CA SER A 133 6.40 6.19 -5.09
C SER A 133 6.59 6.53 -3.61
N PHE A 134 6.33 5.56 -2.72
CA PHE A 134 6.40 5.79 -1.27
C PHE A 134 7.80 6.27 -0.83
N GLY A 135 8.86 5.77 -1.48
CA GLY A 135 10.25 6.17 -1.22
C GLY A 135 10.51 7.66 -1.41
N ASN A 136 9.83 8.34 -2.35
CA ASN A 136 9.96 9.79 -2.56
C ASN A 136 9.59 10.62 -1.32
N HIS A 137 8.79 10.06 -0.41
CA HIS A 137 8.29 10.76 0.77
C HIS A 137 9.00 10.40 2.07
N VAL A 138 9.89 9.40 2.04
CA VAL A 138 10.68 9.00 3.21
C VAL A 138 11.79 10.02 3.44
N LYS A 139 11.81 10.62 4.62
CA LYS A 139 12.81 11.59 5.05
C LYS A 139 13.98 10.93 5.77
N ARG A 140 13.70 9.84 6.49
CA ARG A 140 14.65 9.13 7.33
C ARG A 140 14.18 7.70 7.55
N LEU A 141 15.10 6.76 7.66
CA LEU A 141 14.82 5.43 8.20
C LEU A 141 15.99 4.92 9.03
N SER A 142 15.67 4.08 10.03
CA SER A 142 16.65 3.35 10.82
C SER A 142 16.82 1.94 10.23
N LEU A 143 18.02 1.58 9.80
CA LEU A 143 18.36 0.30 9.18
C LEU A 143 19.33 -0.49 10.07
N LEU A 144 18.91 -1.66 10.54
CA LEU A 144 19.79 -2.64 11.17
C LEU A 144 20.52 -3.47 10.11
N LEU A 145 21.84 -3.41 10.13
CA LEU A 145 22.74 -4.11 9.21
C LEU A 145 23.13 -5.50 9.72
N ALA A 146 23.75 -6.29 8.83
CA ALA A 146 24.16 -7.67 9.11
C ALA A 146 25.22 -7.79 10.22
N ASP A 147 26.03 -6.76 10.44
CA ASP A 147 27.02 -6.70 11.53
C ASP A 147 26.40 -6.34 12.89
N GLY A 148 25.10 -6.07 12.91
CA GLY A 148 24.34 -5.67 14.10
C GLY A 148 24.37 -4.18 14.39
N THR A 149 25.01 -3.35 13.55
CA THR A 149 24.97 -1.89 13.68
C THR A 149 23.65 -1.34 13.15
N VAL A 150 23.17 -0.26 13.77
CA VAL A 150 22.00 0.49 13.28
C VAL A 150 22.50 1.76 12.64
N LYS A 151 22.12 1.98 11.39
CA LYS A 151 22.37 3.21 10.65
C LYS A 151 21.10 4.00 10.48
N GLU A 152 21.21 5.31 10.62
CA GLU A 152 20.19 6.24 10.15
C GLU A 152 20.51 6.65 8.72
N LEU A 153 19.52 6.51 7.83
CA LEU A 153 19.62 6.77 6.41
C LEU A 153 18.57 7.79 5.98
N GLY A 154 18.87 8.58 4.97
CA GLY A 154 17.95 9.52 4.34
C GLY A 154 18.39 9.84 2.91
N PRO A 155 17.56 10.54 2.13
CA PRO A 155 17.94 10.96 0.78
C PRO A 155 19.19 11.86 0.77
N ASP A 156 19.44 12.58 1.87
CA ASP A 156 20.60 13.46 2.08
C ASP A 156 21.64 12.88 3.06
N GLN A 157 21.44 11.64 3.53
CA GLN A 157 22.29 10.98 4.54
C GLN A 157 22.54 9.52 4.16
N ASP A 158 23.76 9.21 3.73
CA ASP A 158 24.13 7.90 3.15
C ASP A 158 23.16 7.50 2.01
N ALA A 159 22.94 8.46 1.11
CA ALA A 159 21.99 8.37 0.01
C ALA A 159 22.12 7.09 -0.85
N PRO A 160 23.34 6.59 -1.17
CA PRO A 160 23.47 5.34 -1.92
C PRO A 160 22.84 4.14 -1.20
N LEU A 161 23.05 4.00 0.12
CA LEU A 161 22.46 2.90 0.89
C LEU A 161 20.96 3.12 1.13
N PHE A 162 20.53 4.37 1.31
CA PHE A 162 19.12 4.73 1.38
C PHE A 162 18.35 4.28 0.13
N TRP A 163 18.81 4.69 -1.06
CA TRP A 163 18.16 4.35 -2.33
C TRP A 163 18.33 2.88 -2.73
N ALA A 164 19.34 2.18 -2.21
CA ALA A 164 19.42 0.72 -2.34
C ALA A 164 18.41 -0.01 -1.43
N THR A 165 18.01 0.62 -0.32
CA THR A 165 17.04 0.06 0.64
C THR A 165 15.61 0.29 0.17
N VAL A 166 15.30 1.47 -0.36
CA VAL A 166 14.04 1.76 -1.05
C VAL A 166 13.92 0.84 -2.27
N GLY A 167 12.87 0.02 -2.33
CA GLY A 167 12.73 -0.99 -3.40
C GLY A 167 13.70 -2.18 -3.28
N GLY A 168 14.54 -2.23 -2.25
CA GLY A 168 15.55 -3.27 -2.04
C GLY A 168 15.00 -4.59 -1.48
N MET A 169 13.68 -4.72 -1.32
CA MET A 169 12.98 -5.92 -0.87
C MET A 169 13.48 -6.49 0.48
N GLY A 170 14.06 -5.64 1.32
CA GLY A 170 14.61 -6.02 2.64
C GLY A 170 15.98 -6.71 2.58
N LEU A 171 16.69 -6.62 1.45
CA LEU A 171 17.98 -7.29 1.24
C LEU A 171 19.19 -6.46 1.64
N THR A 172 19.01 -5.19 2.00
CA THR A 172 20.07 -4.31 2.52
C THR A 172 20.18 -4.35 4.04
N GLY A 173 19.13 -4.81 4.73
CA GLY A 173 19.03 -4.84 6.18
C GLY A 173 17.57 -4.83 6.65
N ILE A 174 17.39 -4.69 7.96
CA ILE A 174 16.08 -4.66 8.61
C ILE A 174 15.71 -3.19 8.88
N ILE A 175 14.68 -2.70 8.19
CA ILE A 175 14.10 -1.37 8.48
C ILE A 175 13.38 -1.48 9.83
N LEU A 176 13.81 -0.69 10.82
CA LEU A 176 13.23 -0.68 12.17
C LEU A 176 12.09 0.33 12.26
N ASP A 177 12.33 1.55 11.80
CA ASP A 177 11.37 2.66 11.80
C ASP A 177 11.68 3.62 10.65
N ALA A 178 10.71 4.47 10.33
CA ALA A 178 10.87 5.50 9.31
C ALA A 178 10.11 6.77 9.65
N THR A 179 10.63 7.90 9.17
CA THR A 179 9.97 9.20 9.16
C THR A 179 9.61 9.57 7.73
N PHE A 180 8.36 9.91 7.45
CA PHE A 180 7.90 10.30 6.11
C PHE A 180 6.88 11.44 6.16
N SER A 181 6.78 12.19 5.06
CA SER A 181 5.83 13.29 4.90
C SER A 181 4.39 12.77 4.69
N LEU A 182 3.42 13.53 5.16
CA LEU A 182 1.99 13.28 5.02
C LEU A 182 1.32 14.32 4.12
N ILE A 183 0.14 14.00 3.60
CA ILE A 183 -0.75 14.94 2.93
C ILE A 183 -1.69 15.54 3.96
N ARG A 184 -1.83 16.87 4.00
CA ARG A 184 -2.86 17.54 4.80
C ARG A 184 -4.21 17.43 4.11
N ILE A 185 -5.24 17.05 4.84
CA ILE A 185 -6.61 16.88 4.34
C ILE A 185 -7.62 17.61 5.22
N GLU A 186 -8.63 18.19 4.60
CA GLU A 186 -9.76 18.79 5.33
C GLU A 186 -10.89 17.77 5.58
N THR A 187 -10.94 16.71 4.76
CA THR A 187 -11.99 15.69 4.81
C THR A 187 -11.45 14.29 4.54
N SER A 188 -12.15 13.25 5.03
CA SER A 188 -11.90 11.84 4.71
C SER A 188 -12.54 11.41 3.38
N ARG A 189 -12.81 12.36 2.49
CA ARG A 189 -13.47 12.14 1.20
C ARG A 189 -12.65 12.66 0.04
N CYS A 190 -12.96 12.14 -1.14
CA CYS A 190 -12.43 12.60 -2.41
C CYS A 190 -13.57 13.11 -3.28
N ILE A 191 -13.29 14.15 -4.05
CA ILE A 191 -14.12 14.59 -5.15
C ILE A 191 -13.63 13.91 -6.43
N VAL A 192 -14.52 13.19 -7.12
CA VAL A 192 -14.14 12.27 -8.21
C VAL A 192 -14.91 12.58 -9.49
N ASN A 193 -14.17 12.72 -10.57
CA ASN A 193 -14.64 12.77 -11.94
C ASN A 193 -14.54 11.37 -12.56
N THR A 194 -15.66 10.89 -13.09
CA THR A 194 -15.77 9.60 -13.79
C THR A 194 -15.97 9.86 -15.28
N VAL A 195 -15.18 9.19 -16.13
CA VAL A 195 -15.36 9.14 -17.59
C VAL A 195 -15.33 7.68 -18.04
N ARG A 196 -16.30 7.26 -18.85
CA ARG A 196 -16.27 5.97 -19.54
C ARG A 196 -15.70 6.14 -20.94
N CYS A 197 -14.65 5.38 -21.25
CA CYS A 197 -14.05 5.39 -22.58
C CYS A 197 -14.55 4.18 -23.39
N LYS A 198 -14.91 4.39 -24.66
CA LYS A 198 -15.37 3.36 -25.62
C LYS A 198 -14.26 2.41 -26.04
N ASN A 199 -13.01 2.83 -25.99
CA ASN A 199 -11.84 2.07 -26.42
C ASN A 199 -10.53 2.62 -25.80
N ILE A 200 -9.42 1.98 -26.12
CA ILE A 200 -8.09 2.33 -25.61
C ILE A 200 -7.61 3.70 -26.10
N ASP A 201 -7.92 4.07 -27.34
CA ASP A 201 -7.47 5.35 -27.92
C ASP A 201 -8.08 6.53 -27.16
N GLU A 202 -9.38 6.47 -26.88
CA GLU A 202 -10.07 7.50 -26.08
C GLU A 202 -9.58 7.50 -24.63
N LEU A 203 -9.22 6.34 -24.05
CA LEU A 203 -8.61 6.31 -22.72
C LEU A 203 -7.27 7.06 -22.71
N PHE A 204 -6.40 6.81 -23.69
CA PHE A 204 -5.11 7.50 -23.79
C PHE A 204 -5.27 8.99 -24.06
N GLU A 205 -6.24 9.39 -24.89
CA GLU A 205 -6.57 10.78 -25.13
C GLU A 205 -7.02 11.47 -23.82
N GLU A 206 -7.95 10.87 -23.07
CA GLU A 206 -8.45 11.42 -21.81
C GLU A 206 -7.38 11.51 -20.71
N MET A 207 -6.46 10.55 -20.64
CA MET A 207 -5.34 10.55 -19.69
C MET A 207 -4.30 11.61 -20.07
N SER A 208 -3.89 11.67 -21.34
CA SER A 208 -2.83 12.59 -21.80
C SER A 208 -3.20 14.07 -21.67
N HIS A 209 -4.48 14.41 -21.73
CA HIS A 209 -4.93 15.80 -21.66
C HIS A 209 -5.27 16.28 -20.24
N GLY A 210 -5.49 15.37 -19.28
CA GLY A 210 -6.09 15.80 -18.03
C GLY A 210 -5.81 14.92 -16.82
N ASP A 211 -4.79 14.06 -16.83
CA ASP A 211 -4.35 13.39 -15.60
C ASP A 211 -3.55 14.35 -14.69
N ASP A 212 -2.76 15.26 -15.27
CA ASP A 212 -1.92 16.22 -14.53
C ASP A 212 -2.73 17.25 -13.73
N GLU A 213 -4.02 17.40 -14.04
CA GLU A 213 -4.96 18.28 -13.32
C GLU A 213 -5.43 17.69 -11.98
N TYR A 214 -5.26 16.38 -11.75
CA TYR A 214 -5.78 15.68 -10.59
C TYR A 214 -4.69 14.94 -9.84
N ARG A 215 -4.71 15.05 -8.51
CA ARG A 215 -3.79 14.31 -7.66
C ARG A 215 -3.87 12.80 -7.89
N TYR A 216 -5.07 12.26 -8.09
CA TYR A 216 -5.29 10.83 -8.29
C TYR A 216 -5.88 10.55 -9.67
N SER A 217 -5.31 9.61 -10.42
CA SER A 217 -5.87 9.05 -11.65
C SER A 217 -5.72 7.52 -11.69
N VAL A 218 -6.79 6.83 -12.10
CA VAL A 218 -6.77 5.38 -12.31
C VAL A 218 -7.87 4.95 -13.26
N ALA A 219 -7.59 3.95 -14.10
CA ALA A 219 -8.58 3.34 -14.96
C ALA A 219 -8.79 1.86 -14.63
N TRP A 220 -10.06 1.42 -14.65
CA TRP A 220 -10.37 0.01 -14.87
C TRP A 220 -10.52 -0.23 -16.37
N VAL A 221 -9.87 -1.27 -16.90
CA VAL A 221 -9.83 -1.59 -18.33
C VAL A 221 -10.40 -2.97 -18.59
N ASP A 222 -11.32 -3.09 -19.55
CA ASP A 222 -11.86 -4.37 -20.01
C ASP A 222 -10.89 -5.02 -21.00
N LEU A 223 -10.16 -6.03 -20.52
CA LEU A 223 -9.19 -6.79 -21.32
C LEU A 223 -9.81 -7.93 -22.13
N LEU A 224 -11.12 -8.15 -22.06
CA LEU A 224 -11.83 -9.15 -22.87
C LEU A 224 -12.50 -8.55 -24.10
N ALA A 225 -12.71 -7.23 -24.12
CA ALA A 225 -13.27 -6.54 -25.27
C ALA A 225 -12.30 -6.54 -26.45
N THR A 226 -12.83 -6.75 -27.67
CA THR A 226 -12.05 -6.80 -28.92
C THR A 226 -12.58 -5.82 -29.96
N GLY A 227 -11.86 -5.67 -31.07
CA GLY A 227 -12.23 -4.78 -32.18
C GLY A 227 -12.36 -3.32 -31.75
N ALA A 228 -13.41 -2.63 -32.20
CA ALA A 228 -13.64 -1.20 -31.90
C ALA A 228 -13.88 -0.88 -30.41
N LYS A 229 -14.03 -1.90 -29.55
CA LYS A 229 -14.23 -1.77 -28.09
C LYS A 229 -12.99 -2.16 -27.28
N LEU A 230 -11.90 -2.56 -27.95
CA LEU A 230 -10.67 -2.98 -27.29
C LEU A 230 -10.22 -1.92 -26.28
N GLY A 231 -9.99 -2.35 -25.03
CA GLY A 231 -9.53 -1.47 -23.95
C GLY A 231 -10.54 -0.44 -23.47
N ARG A 232 -11.84 -0.62 -23.76
CA ARG A 232 -12.90 0.20 -23.13
C ARG A 232 -12.73 0.20 -21.61
N SER A 233 -13.04 1.33 -20.99
CA SER A 233 -12.60 1.57 -19.62
C SER A 233 -13.52 2.50 -18.84
N VAL A 234 -13.29 2.54 -17.53
CA VAL A 234 -13.77 3.62 -16.66
C VAL A 234 -12.55 4.30 -16.06
N LEU A 235 -12.37 5.57 -16.37
CA LEU A 235 -11.34 6.44 -15.81
C LEU A 235 -11.93 7.21 -14.63
N TRP A 236 -11.27 7.14 -13.47
CA TRP A 236 -11.57 7.95 -12.30
C TRP A 236 -10.39 8.87 -12.02
N ARG A 237 -10.69 10.16 -11.94
CA ARG A 237 -9.76 11.23 -11.58
C ARG A 237 -10.29 11.98 -10.38
N GLY A 238 -9.43 12.45 -9.47
CA GLY A 238 -9.93 13.18 -8.31
C GLY A 238 -8.87 13.64 -7.33
N ASP A 239 -9.36 14.34 -6.31
CA ASP A 239 -8.57 14.99 -5.26
C ASP A 239 -9.22 14.77 -3.90
N HIS A 240 -8.51 15.10 -2.82
CA HIS A 240 -9.15 15.22 -1.50
C HIS A 240 -10.19 16.34 -1.55
N ALA A 241 -11.41 16.03 -1.12
CA ALA A 241 -12.48 17.02 -1.05
C ALA A 241 -12.18 18.04 0.07
N ARG A 242 -12.49 19.30 -0.19
CA ARG A 242 -12.46 20.39 0.80
C ARG A 242 -13.75 20.40 1.61
N LEU A 243 -13.77 21.11 2.73
CA LEU A 243 -14.99 21.31 3.51
C LEU A 243 -16.10 21.99 2.68
N SER A 244 -15.72 22.91 1.80
CA SER A 244 -16.64 23.60 0.89
C SER A 244 -17.33 22.68 -0.11
N ASP A 245 -16.77 21.49 -0.37
CA ASP A 245 -17.31 20.54 -1.34
C ASP A 245 -18.35 19.60 -0.71
N LEU A 246 -18.47 19.59 0.62
CA LEU A 246 -19.34 18.69 1.36
C LEU A 246 -20.76 19.25 1.52
N SER A 247 -21.73 18.34 1.60
CA SER A 247 -23.08 18.68 2.04
C SER A 247 -23.07 19.09 3.53
N THR A 248 -24.07 19.87 3.96
CA THR A 248 -24.20 20.29 5.37
C THR A 248 -24.20 19.11 6.34
N LYS A 249 -24.75 17.96 5.94
CA LYS A 249 -24.75 16.72 6.75
C LYS A 249 -23.36 16.11 6.85
N ASP A 250 -22.62 16.05 5.74
CA ASP A 250 -21.30 15.43 5.70
C ASP A 250 -20.21 16.32 6.32
N ALA A 251 -20.45 17.63 6.40
CA ALA A 251 -19.55 18.59 7.02
C ALA A 251 -19.56 18.57 8.56
N ILE A 252 -20.47 17.81 9.21
CA ILE A 252 -20.56 17.72 10.69
C ILE A 252 -19.34 16.99 11.27
N ASP A 253 -18.89 15.91 10.64
CA ASP A 253 -17.70 15.15 11.01
C ASP A 253 -16.90 14.80 9.74
N PRO A 254 -16.22 15.80 9.16
CA PRO A 254 -15.64 15.71 7.83
C PRO A 254 -14.45 14.75 7.78
N LEU A 255 -13.81 14.49 8.91
CA LEU A 255 -12.63 13.63 9.05
C LEU A 255 -12.95 12.26 9.65
N HIS A 256 -14.24 11.94 9.86
CA HIS A 256 -14.66 10.63 10.32
C HIS A 256 -14.07 9.53 9.44
N TYR A 257 -13.36 8.59 10.04
CA TYR A 257 -12.75 7.47 9.33
C TYR A 257 -12.91 6.18 10.12
N ALA A 258 -13.89 5.38 9.69
CA ALA A 258 -14.20 4.06 10.25
C ALA A 258 -14.12 3.01 9.13
N PRO A 259 -12.91 2.53 8.80
CA PRO A 259 -12.72 1.57 7.72
C PRO A 259 -13.47 0.27 8.02
N LYS A 260 -14.38 -0.14 7.14
CA LYS A 260 -15.08 -1.43 7.29
C LYS A 260 -14.18 -2.57 6.86
N HIS A 261 -14.15 -3.65 7.65
CA HIS A 261 -13.59 -4.91 7.18
C HIS A 261 -14.51 -5.47 6.08
N LEU A 262 -14.01 -5.50 4.85
CA LEU A 262 -14.66 -6.28 3.79
C LEU A 262 -14.48 -7.76 4.14
N ALA A 263 -15.56 -8.53 4.05
CA ALA A 263 -15.54 -9.96 4.27
C ALA A 263 -14.49 -10.61 3.36
N THR A 264 -13.63 -11.46 3.94
CA THR A 264 -12.70 -12.29 3.17
C THR A 264 -13.50 -13.29 2.34
N VAL A 265 -13.07 -13.50 1.09
CA VAL A 265 -13.60 -14.60 0.28
C VAL A 265 -13.23 -15.91 1.00
N PRO A 266 -14.21 -16.76 1.35
CA PRO A 266 -13.93 -18.01 2.07
C PRO A 266 -12.94 -18.88 1.29
N ALA A 267 -12.01 -19.53 1.99
CA ALA A 267 -11.06 -20.48 1.40
C ALA A 267 -11.72 -21.68 0.68
N LEU A 268 -13.04 -21.82 0.84
CA LEU A 268 -13.88 -22.89 0.30
C LEU A 268 -14.54 -22.58 -1.05
N VAL A 269 -14.32 -21.39 -1.64
CA VAL A 269 -14.84 -21.14 -3.00
C VAL A 269 -13.99 -21.95 -3.98
N PRO A 270 -14.55 -22.98 -4.65
CA PRO A 270 -13.79 -23.81 -5.57
C PRO A 270 -13.26 -22.93 -6.72
N SER A 271 -11.96 -22.99 -6.97
CA SER A 271 -11.30 -22.29 -8.08
C SER A 271 -11.75 -22.79 -9.47
N PHE A 272 -12.52 -23.86 -9.53
CA PHE A 272 -13.00 -24.48 -10.76
C PHE A 272 -14.47 -24.15 -11.02
N GLY A 273 -14.74 -23.38 -12.08
CA GLY A 273 -16.04 -23.32 -12.75
C GLY A 273 -16.78 -21.98 -12.76
N PHE A 274 -16.47 -21.04 -11.85
CA PHE A 274 -17.22 -19.76 -11.75
C PHE A 274 -16.60 -18.60 -12.54
N VAL A 275 -15.30 -18.66 -12.87
CA VAL A 275 -14.60 -17.63 -13.64
C VAL A 275 -14.21 -18.24 -14.99
N ASN A 276 -14.95 -17.90 -16.03
CA ASN A 276 -14.67 -18.24 -17.43
C ASN A 276 -14.90 -17.00 -18.31
N SER A 277 -14.59 -17.10 -19.60
CA SER A 277 -14.71 -15.96 -20.52
C SER A 277 -16.11 -15.34 -20.56
N TRP A 278 -17.17 -16.15 -20.45
CA TRP A 278 -18.55 -15.68 -20.45
C TRP A 278 -18.92 -14.96 -19.14
N THR A 279 -18.59 -15.55 -17.98
CA THR A 279 -18.89 -14.91 -16.68
C THR A 279 -18.09 -13.63 -16.50
N SER A 280 -16.82 -13.61 -16.93
CA SER A 280 -16.00 -12.41 -16.94
C SER A 280 -16.51 -11.35 -17.92
N ALA A 281 -16.99 -11.72 -19.10
CA ALA A 281 -17.58 -10.76 -20.05
C ALA A 281 -18.86 -10.12 -19.50
N ILE A 282 -19.75 -10.90 -18.85
CA ILE A 282 -20.95 -10.39 -18.19
C ILE A 282 -20.57 -9.46 -17.05
N PHE A 283 -19.62 -9.85 -16.20
CA PHE A 283 -19.11 -9.01 -15.12
C PHE A 283 -18.55 -7.69 -15.65
N ASN A 284 -17.73 -7.72 -16.71
CA ASN A 284 -17.16 -6.53 -17.32
C ASN A 284 -18.25 -5.60 -17.89
N GLU A 285 -19.27 -6.14 -18.55
CA GLU A 285 -20.39 -5.33 -19.06
C GLU A 285 -21.19 -4.68 -17.92
N LEU A 286 -21.49 -5.42 -16.85
CA LEU A 286 -22.19 -4.90 -15.68
C LEU A 286 -21.37 -3.84 -14.95
N TRP A 287 -20.07 -4.09 -14.77
CA TRP A 287 -19.15 -3.15 -14.14
C TRP A 287 -19.04 -1.83 -14.92
N LEU A 288 -18.88 -1.92 -16.24
CA LEU A 288 -18.86 -0.75 -17.12
C LEU A 288 -20.18 0.03 -17.08
N ARG A 289 -21.33 -0.66 -17.10
CA ARG A 289 -22.65 -0.01 -17.10
C ARG A 289 -23.07 0.56 -15.75
N LYS A 290 -22.52 0.05 -14.65
CA LYS A 290 -22.73 0.59 -13.30
C LYS A 290 -22.27 2.05 -13.20
N GLU A 291 -21.24 2.43 -13.94
CA GLU A 291 -20.69 3.78 -13.93
C GLU A 291 -21.36 4.67 -14.99
N PRO A 292 -21.61 5.96 -14.67
CA PRO A 292 -22.17 6.92 -15.62
C PRO A 292 -21.19 7.18 -16.77
N ARG A 293 -21.70 7.57 -17.95
CA ARG A 293 -20.84 7.90 -19.11
C ARG A 293 -19.84 9.02 -18.79
N ARG A 294 -20.33 10.08 -18.15
CA ARG A 294 -19.52 11.18 -17.60
C ARG A 294 -20.22 11.70 -16.36
N LYS A 295 -19.48 11.92 -15.28
CA LYS A 295 -19.99 12.55 -14.06
C LYS A 295 -18.85 13.29 -13.37
N VAL A 296 -19.09 14.56 -13.06
CA VAL A 296 -18.12 15.44 -12.41
C VAL A 296 -18.50 15.62 -10.95
N GLY A 297 -17.52 15.73 -10.07
CA GLY A 297 -17.73 16.18 -8.70
C GLY A 297 -18.42 15.16 -7.77
N THR A 298 -18.27 13.86 -8.01
CA THR A 298 -18.88 12.85 -7.12
C THR A 298 -18.06 12.71 -5.86
N ILE A 299 -18.67 13.01 -4.71
CA ILE A 299 -18.07 12.77 -3.41
C ILE A 299 -18.02 11.26 -3.12
N LYS A 300 -16.83 10.73 -2.88
CA LYS A 300 -16.57 9.34 -2.48
C LYS A 300 -15.74 9.32 -1.20
N ASN A 301 -15.95 8.35 -0.31
CA ASN A 301 -15.05 8.17 0.83
C ASN A 301 -13.67 7.74 0.34
N ILE A 302 -12.60 8.14 1.04
CA ILE A 302 -11.29 7.51 0.85
C ILE A 302 -11.42 5.99 1.08
N PRO A 303 -10.64 5.16 0.37
CA PRO A 303 -10.77 3.71 0.46
C PRO A 303 -10.67 3.22 1.91
N THR A 304 -11.81 2.78 2.42
CA THR A 304 -12.01 2.19 3.75
C THR A 304 -11.58 0.77 3.80
#